data_AF-A0A0J5GRR0-F1
#
_entry.id   AF-A0A0J5GRR0-F1
#
_cell.length_a   1.000
_cell.length_b   1.000
_cell.length_c   1.000
_cell.angle_alpha   90.00
_cell.angle_beta   90.00
_cell.angle_gamma   90.00
#
_symmetry.space_group_name_H-M   'P 1'
#
loop_
_entity.id
_entity.type
_entity.pdbx_description
1 polymer ?
#
loop_
_entity_poly.entity_id
_entity_poly.type
_entity_poly.pdbx_seq_one_letter_code
_entity_poly.pdbx_strand_id
1 'polypeptide(L)'
;MWWGSGGIVLALLLSFVFWGSPWGLWKNKQVFETYLEEKYGKDFVIEDISFDFFNTRKYHAYAYAKDEPDLLFYVGQNRYTGETQDGYRYEVWSTEANEEIGAIVEEHYPNPSNYGIDLVYSETEPKEPLVGGYKKYATVEVGVTLDKILLTSANSKTEMQRAFLFLQALKEKGVPLHHFGLSFENKTLQLHKDDISEINSAEDLEVYLKLYRR
;
A
#
# COMPACT_ATOMS: atom_id res chain seq x y z
N MET A 1 -30.92 -24.96 42.09
CA MET A 1 -30.90 -24.03 40.94
C MET A 1 -29.66 -23.13 41.09
N TRP A 2 -28.48 -23.63 40.72
CA TRP A 2 -27.16 -22.98 40.93
C TRP A 2 -26.22 -23.20 39.72
N TRP A 3 -26.78 -23.34 38.51
CA TRP A 3 -26.01 -23.64 37.29
C TRP A 3 -25.94 -22.45 36.30
N GLY A 4 -26.66 -21.35 36.55
CA GLY A 4 -26.71 -20.20 35.65
C GLY A 4 -25.55 -19.20 35.83
N SER A 5 -25.10 -18.99 37.07
CA SER A 5 -24.09 -17.97 37.38
C SER A 5 -22.67 -18.38 36.97
N GLY A 6 -22.33 -19.68 37.09
CA GLY A 6 -21.00 -20.18 36.69
C GLY A 6 -20.73 -20.06 35.18
N GLY A 7 -21.74 -20.32 34.35
CA GLY A 7 -21.64 -20.18 32.90
C GLY A 7 -21.46 -18.73 32.45
N ILE A 8 -22.14 -17.78 33.10
CA ILE A 8 -22.00 -16.34 32.82
C ILE A 8 -20.61 -15.83 33.21
N VAL A 9 -20.11 -16.22 34.39
CA VAL A 9 -18.76 -15.83 34.83
C VAL A 9 -17.68 -16.41 33.90
N LEU A 10 -17.84 -17.67 33.48
CA LEU A 10 -16.93 -18.30 32.52
C LEU A 10 -16.99 -17.61 31.14
N ALA A 11 -18.19 -17.28 30.64
CA ALA A 11 -18.35 -16.56 29.38
C ALA A 11 -17.71 -15.17 29.41
N LEU A 12 -17.87 -14.42 30.52
CA LEU A 12 -17.22 -13.13 30.72
C LEU A 12 -15.69 -13.28 30.78
N LEU A 13 -15.18 -14.27 31.52
CA LEU A 13 -13.75 -14.57 31.57
C LEU A 13 -13.19 -14.91 30.19
N LEU A 14 -13.87 -15.78 29.43
CA LEU A 14 -13.46 -16.14 28.08
C LEU A 14 -13.51 -14.92 27.15
N SER A 15 -14.52 -14.04 27.25
CA SER A 15 -14.56 -12.82 26.45
C SER A 15 -13.36 -11.90 26.72
N PHE A 16 -12.93 -11.74 27.98
CA PHE A 16 -11.74 -10.94 28.30
C PHE A 16 -10.45 -11.55 27.77
N VAL A 17 -10.36 -12.89 27.76
CA VAL A 17 -9.19 -13.59 27.24
C VAL A 17 -9.10 -13.44 25.72
N PHE A 18 -10.22 -13.63 25.01
CA PHE A 18 -10.19 -13.62 23.56
C PHE A 18 -10.19 -12.22 22.95
N TRP A 19 -10.89 -11.25 23.54
CA TRP A 19 -11.14 -9.93 22.93
C TRP A 19 -10.41 -8.78 23.65
N GLY A 20 -9.59 -9.12 24.65
CA GLY A 20 -8.93 -8.15 25.52
C GLY A 20 -9.87 -7.59 26.59
N SER A 21 -9.31 -6.86 27.55
CA SER A 21 -10.10 -6.18 28.57
C SER A 21 -10.47 -4.77 28.09
N PRO A 22 -11.64 -4.21 28.48
CA PRO A 22 -11.99 -2.83 28.20
C PRO A 22 -10.92 -1.83 28.66
N TRP A 23 -10.30 -2.09 29.81
CA TRP A 23 -9.15 -1.31 30.30
C TRP A 23 -7.91 -1.45 29.43
N GLY A 24 -7.66 -2.64 28.87
CA GLY A 24 -6.59 -2.90 27.93
C GLY A 24 -6.78 -2.14 26.62
N LEU A 25 -7.99 -2.15 26.06
CA LEU A 25 -8.35 -1.37 24.88
C LEU A 25 -8.18 0.13 25.16
N TRP A 26 -8.76 0.64 26.25
CA TRP A 26 -8.64 2.05 26.61
C TRP A 26 -7.19 2.50 26.83
N LYS A 27 -6.39 1.69 27.55
CA LYS A 27 -4.97 1.98 27.77
C LYS A 27 -4.18 2.00 26.46
N ASN A 28 -4.34 1.01 25.59
CA ASN A 28 -3.58 0.95 24.34
C ASN A 28 -4.02 2.02 23.36
N LYS A 29 -5.30 2.44 23.40
CA LYS A 29 -5.77 3.60 22.64
C LYS A 29 -4.95 4.86 22.98
N GLN A 30 -4.78 5.15 24.27
CA GLN A 30 -3.96 6.29 24.72
C GLN A 30 -2.48 6.12 24.34
N VAL A 31 -1.93 4.91 24.47
CA VAL A 31 -0.53 4.63 24.08
C VAL A 31 -0.31 4.89 22.59
N PHE A 32 -1.24 4.48 21.72
CA PHE A 32 -1.13 4.73 20.28
C PHE A 32 -1.28 6.21 19.94
N GLU A 33 -2.25 6.90 20.55
CA GLU A 33 -2.45 8.35 20.39
C GLU A 33 -1.18 9.12 20.76
N THR A 34 -0.66 8.93 21.98
CA THR A 34 0.57 9.59 22.43
C THR A 34 1.78 9.24 21.55
N TYR A 35 1.93 7.97 21.15
CA TYR A 35 3.02 7.56 20.27
C TYR A 35 3.02 8.32 18.94
N LEU A 36 1.85 8.45 18.30
CA LEU A 36 1.71 9.14 17.03
C LEU A 36 1.92 10.66 17.19
N GLU A 37 1.33 11.24 18.23
CA GLU A 37 1.47 12.67 18.53
C GLU A 37 2.92 13.07 18.81
N GLU A 38 3.64 12.29 19.62
CA GLU A 38 5.06 12.52 19.90
C GLU A 38 5.92 12.32 18.65
N LYS A 39 5.59 11.31 17.82
CA LYS A 39 6.37 10.98 16.62
C LYS A 39 6.20 12.01 15.50
N TYR A 40 4.98 12.49 15.25
CA TYR A 40 4.68 13.34 14.10
C TYR A 40 4.38 14.80 14.47
N GLY A 41 4.21 15.14 15.74
CA GLY A 41 3.90 16.49 16.19
C GLY A 41 2.53 17.00 15.74
N LYS A 42 1.57 16.08 15.52
CA LYS A 42 0.19 16.35 15.09
C LYS A 42 -0.78 15.55 15.95
N ASP A 43 -2.02 16.02 16.06
CA ASP A 43 -3.09 15.31 16.74
C ASP A 43 -3.65 14.14 15.88
N PHE A 44 -3.85 12.99 16.50
CA PHE A 44 -4.44 11.81 15.84
C PHE A 44 -5.72 11.35 16.52
N VAL A 45 -6.54 10.60 15.77
CA VAL A 45 -7.70 9.88 16.29
C VAL A 45 -7.48 8.40 16.11
N ILE A 46 -7.67 7.62 17.18
CA ILE A 46 -7.60 6.15 17.14
C ILE A 46 -9.00 5.56 17.03
N GLU A 47 -9.23 4.79 15.98
CA GLU A 47 -10.47 4.08 15.67
C GLU A 47 -10.28 2.55 15.65
N ASP A 48 -11.38 1.82 15.83
CA ASP A 48 -11.44 0.36 15.69
C ASP A 48 -10.35 -0.44 16.42
N ILE A 49 -10.02 0.00 17.64
CA ILE A 49 -9.05 -0.72 18.46
C ILE A 49 -9.55 -2.13 18.81
N SER A 50 -8.72 -3.12 18.57
CA SER A 50 -9.01 -4.51 18.87
C SER A 50 -7.78 -5.25 19.39
N PHE A 51 -8.02 -6.43 19.95
CA PHE A 51 -6.99 -7.31 20.47
C PHE A 51 -7.03 -8.64 19.72
N ASP A 52 -5.91 -8.99 19.09
CA ASP A 52 -5.77 -10.26 18.40
C ASP A 52 -5.17 -11.30 19.35
N PHE A 53 -6.02 -12.12 19.96
CA PHE A 53 -5.54 -13.19 20.86
C PHE A 53 -4.89 -14.37 20.12
N PHE A 54 -5.36 -14.70 18.91
CA PHE A 54 -5.02 -15.97 18.27
C PHE A 54 -3.66 -15.93 17.56
N ASN A 55 -3.31 -14.81 16.90
CA ASN A 55 -2.08 -14.77 16.09
C ASN A 55 -0.94 -14.05 16.80
N THR A 56 -1.22 -12.92 17.44
CA THR A 56 -0.19 -12.01 17.95
C THR A 56 -0.23 -11.79 19.47
N ARG A 57 -1.40 -11.92 20.10
CA ARG A 57 -1.69 -11.46 21.47
C ARG A 57 -1.34 -9.98 21.64
N LYS A 58 -1.65 -9.17 20.63
CA LYS A 58 -1.32 -7.74 20.54
C LYS A 58 -2.54 -6.88 20.24
N TYR A 59 -2.44 -5.62 20.64
CA TYR A 59 -3.40 -4.59 20.28
C TYR A 59 -3.04 -3.97 18.94
N HIS A 60 -4.07 -3.65 18.17
CA HIS A 60 -3.97 -2.91 16.93
C HIS A 60 -5.24 -2.08 16.73
N ALA A 61 -5.15 -1.06 15.90
CA ALA A 61 -6.20 -0.10 15.62
C ALA A 61 -5.97 0.50 14.23
N TYR A 62 -6.96 1.26 13.76
CA TYR A 62 -6.77 2.22 12.70
C TYR A 62 -6.67 3.63 13.28
N ALA A 63 -6.02 4.53 12.56
CA ALA A 63 -5.89 5.92 12.97
C ALA A 63 -5.88 6.85 11.75
N TYR A 64 -6.20 8.12 12.00
CA TYR A 64 -6.02 9.22 11.04
C TYR A 64 -5.58 10.48 11.79
N ALA A 65 -4.93 11.39 11.08
CA ALA A 65 -4.61 12.71 11.62
C ALA A 65 -5.88 13.58 11.62
N LYS A 66 -6.12 14.40 12.66
CA LYS A 66 -7.35 15.19 12.76
C LYS A 66 -7.54 16.18 11.60
N ASP A 67 -6.44 16.64 11.00
CA ASP A 67 -6.42 17.54 9.85
C ASP A 67 -6.60 16.80 8.50
N GLU A 68 -6.46 15.47 8.48
CA GLU A 68 -6.50 14.62 7.28
C GLU A 68 -7.31 13.32 7.56
N PRO A 69 -8.63 13.41 7.81
CA PRO A 69 -9.43 12.27 8.27
C PRO A 69 -9.62 11.16 7.24
N ASP A 70 -9.45 11.46 5.95
CA ASP A 70 -9.57 10.49 4.87
C ASP A 70 -8.35 9.54 4.78
N LEU A 71 -7.23 9.91 5.41
CA LEU A 71 -5.99 9.13 5.41
C LEU A 71 -5.95 8.14 6.59
N LEU A 72 -6.66 7.03 6.43
CA LEU A 72 -6.75 5.97 7.45
C LEU A 72 -5.57 4.99 7.34
N PHE A 73 -4.83 4.80 8.43
CA PHE A 73 -3.66 3.91 8.47
C PHE A 73 -3.67 2.97 9.69
N TYR A 74 -2.91 1.88 9.59
CA TYR A 74 -2.74 0.92 10.68
C TYR A 74 -1.82 1.46 11.78
N VAL A 75 -2.17 1.23 13.04
CA VAL A 75 -1.27 1.37 14.19
C VAL A 75 -1.42 0.17 15.12
N GLY A 76 -0.32 -0.36 15.63
CA GLY A 76 -0.41 -1.51 16.52
C GLY A 76 0.93 -1.94 17.08
N GLN A 77 0.92 -3.04 17.80
CA GLN A 77 2.14 -3.55 18.43
C GLN A 77 2.82 -4.59 17.55
N ASN A 78 4.13 -4.47 17.40
CA ASN A 78 4.95 -5.46 16.74
C ASN A 78 4.79 -6.83 17.43
N ARG A 79 4.64 -7.89 16.64
CA ARG A 79 4.43 -9.25 17.16
C ARG A 79 5.58 -9.74 18.03
N TYR A 80 6.81 -9.39 17.70
CA TYR A 80 8.03 -9.91 18.34
C TYR A 80 8.53 -8.99 19.45
N THR A 81 8.62 -7.68 19.20
CA THR A 81 9.16 -6.71 20.19
C THR A 81 8.07 -6.18 21.12
N GLY A 82 6.81 -6.14 20.67
CA GLY A 82 5.71 -5.49 21.37
C GLY A 82 5.74 -3.97 21.32
N GLU A 83 6.72 -3.38 20.63
CA GLU A 83 6.81 -1.93 20.41
C GLU A 83 5.69 -1.46 19.49
N THR A 84 5.24 -0.23 19.67
CA THR A 84 4.26 0.40 18.78
C THR A 84 4.90 0.70 17.43
N GLN A 85 4.21 0.32 16.36
CA GLN A 85 4.54 0.61 14.98
C GLN A 85 3.28 1.14 14.27
N ASP A 86 3.48 1.92 13.22
CA ASP A 86 2.41 2.53 12.45
C ASP A 86 2.70 2.47 10.95
N GLY A 87 1.64 2.64 10.16
CA GLY A 87 1.67 2.75 8.71
C GLY A 87 1.46 4.17 8.20
N TYR A 88 1.54 5.22 9.02
CA TYR A 88 1.15 6.58 8.61
C TYR A 88 1.97 7.07 7.42
N ARG A 89 3.29 6.91 7.49
CA ARG A 89 4.19 7.28 6.39
C ARG A 89 3.87 6.52 5.11
N TYR A 90 3.61 5.21 5.23
CA TYR A 90 3.27 4.39 4.08
C TYR A 90 2.02 4.93 3.40
N GLU A 91 0.99 5.21 4.18
CA GLU A 91 -0.28 5.68 3.65
C GLU A 91 -0.16 7.06 2.99
N VAL A 92 0.56 8.00 3.62
CA VAL A 92 0.84 9.31 3.02
C VAL A 92 1.57 9.17 1.69
N TRP A 93 2.66 8.40 1.66
CA TRP A 93 3.45 8.23 0.43
C TRP A 93 2.71 7.47 -0.65
N SER A 94 1.91 6.48 -0.26
CA SER A 94 1.08 5.70 -1.17
C SER A 94 0.03 6.60 -1.80
N THR A 95 -0.61 7.47 -1.01
CA THR A 95 -1.57 8.46 -1.50
C THR A 95 -0.91 9.43 -2.48
N GLU A 96 0.24 10.02 -2.12
CA GLU A 96 1.01 10.91 -3.02
C GLU A 96 1.36 10.23 -4.35
N ALA A 97 1.86 8.99 -4.29
CA ALA A 97 2.22 8.23 -5.48
C ALA A 97 0.99 7.88 -6.33
N ASN A 98 -0.13 7.50 -5.70
CA ASN A 98 -1.37 7.17 -6.38
C ASN A 98 -2.00 8.38 -7.07
N GLU A 99 -2.01 9.55 -6.43
CA GLU A 99 -2.51 10.78 -7.05
C GLU A 99 -1.67 11.18 -8.27
N GLU A 100 -0.34 11.19 -8.12
CA GLU A 100 0.54 11.62 -9.21
C GLU A 100 0.56 10.62 -10.37
N ILE A 101 0.79 9.34 -10.08
CA ILE A 101 0.95 8.30 -11.11
C ILE A 101 -0.41 7.90 -11.67
N GLY A 102 -1.48 7.90 -10.86
CA GLY A 102 -2.84 7.64 -11.30
C GLY A 102 -3.28 8.62 -12.38
N ALA A 103 -2.99 9.91 -12.22
CA ALA A 103 -3.27 10.92 -13.25
C ALA A 103 -2.58 10.61 -14.60
N ILE A 104 -1.34 10.10 -14.55
CA ILE A 104 -0.59 9.69 -15.75
C ILE A 104 -1.19 8.41 -16.36
N VAL A 105 -1.61 7.45 -15.51
CA VAL A 105 -2.32 6.25 -15.97
C VAL A 105 -3.59 6.63 -16.70
N GLU A 106 -4.40 7.54 -16.15
CA GLU A 106 -5.66 8.00 -16.77
C GLU A 106 -5.45 8.75 -18.09
N GLU A 107 -4.39 9.58 -18.18
CA GLU A 107 -4.02 10.26 -19.42
C GLU A 107 -3.70 9.27 -20.54
N HIS A 108 -2.89 8.26 -20.23
CA HIS A 108 -2.49 7.28 -21.23
C HIS A 108 -3.53 6.20 -21.44
N TYR A 109 -4.28 5.80 -20.41
CA TYR A 109 -5.24 4.71 -20.39
C TYR A 109 -6.52 5.16 -19.68
N PRO A 110 -7.43 5.91 -20.35
CA PRO A 110 -8.61 6.48 -19.69
C PRO A 110 -9.67 5.45 -19.28
N ASN A 111 -9.53 4.20 -19.70
CA ASN A 111 -10.43 3.10 -19.33
C ASN A 111 -9.63 1.82 -19.04
N PRO A 112 -8.71 1.85 -18.06
CA PRO A 112 -8.00 0.64 -17.67
C PRO A 112 -9.00 -0.30 -16.97
N SER A 113 -8.68 -1.58 -16.94
CA SER A 113 -9.52 -2.55 -16.21
C SER A 113 -9.21 -2.49 -14.72
N ASN A 114 -7.93 -2.28 -14.39
CA ASN A 114 -7.42 -1.94 -13.08
C ASN A 114 -6.01 -1.35 -13.22
N TYR A 115 -5.50 -0.66 -12.20
CA TYR A 115 -4.08 -0.39 -12.05
C TYR A 115 -3.68 -0.48 -10.57
N GLY A 116 -2.40 -0.76 -10.32
CA GLY A 116 -1.80 -0.83 -9.00
C GLY A 116 -0.51 -0.01 -8.98
N ILE A 117 -0.33 0.73 -7.89
CA ILE A 117 0.86 1.53 -7.61
C ILE A 117 1.30 1.15 -6.21
N ASP A 118 2.43 0.47 -6.12
CA ASP A 118 2.96 -0.04 -4.86
C ASP A 118 4.33 0.55 -4.56
N LEU A 119 4.56 0.88 -3.28
CA LEU A 119 5.85 1.40 -2.82
C LEU A 119 6.79 0.28 -2.42
N VAL A 120 8.00 0.33 -2.96
CA VAL A 120 9.12 -0.55 -2.61
C VAL A 120 10.14 0.27 -1.84
N TYR A 121 10.23 -0.02 -0.55
CA TYR A 121 11.19 0.60 0.37
C TYR A 121 12.53 -0.14 0.30
N SER A 122 13.63 0.62 0.29
CA SER A 122 14.94 0.03 0.56
C SER A 122 15.11 -0.25 2.05
N GLU A 123 16.06 -1.12 2.40
CA GLU A 123 16.44 -1.38 3.81
C GLU A 123 16.95 -0.13 4.56
N THR A 124 17.19 0.97 3.83
CA THR A 124 17.67 2.26 4.36
C THR A 124 16.53 3.24 4.61
N GLU A 125 15.42 2.75 5.14
CA GLU A 125 14.25 3.57 5.45
C GLU A 125 14.63 4.73 6.41
N PRO A 126 14.18 5.98 6.17
CA PRO A 126 14.51 7.09 7.06
C PRO A 126 13.96 6.82 8.46
N LYS A 127 14.83 6.96 9.46
CA LYS A 127 14.46 6.87 10.89
C LYS A 127 13.64 8.07 11.37
N GLU A 128 13.78 9.20 10.67
CA GLU A 128 13.03 10.41 10.96
C GLU A 128 11.57 10.29 10.49
N PRO A 129 10.59 10.84 11.22
CA PRO A 129 9.17 10.80 10.91
C PRO A 129 8.80 11.75 9.74
N LEU A 130 9.49 11.59 8.61
CA LEU A 130 9.27 12.37 7.41
C LEU A 130 7.89 12.04 6.84
N VAL A 131 7.11 13.11 6.64
CA VAL A 131 5.79 13.08 6.01
C VAL A 131 5.97 13.59 4.59
N GLY A 132 5.51 12.78 3.64
CA GLY A 132 5.59 13.10 2.21
C GLY A 132 6.97 12.96 1.56
N GLY A 133 6.99 13.17 0.24
CA GLY A 133 8.21 13.13 -0.56
C GLY A 133 8.66 11.71 -0.92
N TYR A 134 7.71 10.83 -1.24
CA TYR A 134 7.97 9.42 -1.54
C TYR A 134 9.14 9.21 -2.52
N LYS A 135 9.27 10.07 -3.55
CA LYS A 135 10.29 9.97 -4.61
C LYS A 135 11.74 9.94 -4.10
N LYS A 136 12.00 10.49 -2.91
CA LYS A 136 13.34 10.56 -2.34
C LYS A 136 13.72 9.28 -1.58
N TYR A 137 12.74 8.51 -1.13
CA TYR A 137 12.94 7.47 -0.12
C TYR A 137 12.36 6.11 -0.50
N ALA A 138 11.50 6.06 -1.51
CA ALA A 138 10.89 4.85 -2.02
C ALA A 138 11.08 4.76 -3.54
N THR A 139 11.04 3.53 -4.03
CA THR A 139 10.84 3.23 -5.44
C THR A 139 9.41 2.73 -5.66
N VAL A 140 8.92 2.74 -6.89
CA VAL A 140 7.51 2.42 -7.20
C VAL A 140 7.40 1.27 -8.18
N GLU A 141 6.48 0.34 -7.91
CA GLU A 141 5.99 -0.61 -8.90
C GLU A 141 4.70 -0.09 -9.50
N VAL A 142 4.65 0.00 -10.83
CA VAL A 142 3.46 0.42 -11.56
C VAL A 142 2.97 -0.74 -12.40
N GLY A 143 1.73 -1.16 -12.20
CA GLY A 143 1.07 -2.21 -12.97
C GLY A 143 -0.26 -1.72 -13.53
N VAL A 144 -0.50 -1.88 -14.83
CA VAL A 144 -1.80 -1.57 -15.45
C VAL A 144 -2.38 -2.80 -16.12
N THR A 145 -3.66 -3.08 -15.85
CA THR A 145 -4.41 -4.18 -16.46
C THR A 145 -5.30 -3.65 -17.58
N LEU A 146 -5.13 -4.22 -18.76
CA LEU A 146 -5.76 -3.87 -20.03
C LEU A 146 -6.42 -5.12 -20.64
N ASP A 147 -7.25 -5.81 -19.85
CA ASP A 147 -7.84 -7.11 -20.22
C ASP A 147 -8.83 -7.04 -21.40
N LYS A 148 -9.25 -5.83 -21.78
CA LYS A 148 -10.09 -5.54 -22.95
C LYS A 148 -9.28 -5.32 -24.23
N ILE A 149 -7.95 -5.36 -24.16
CA ILE A 149 -7.05 -5.14 -25.29
C ILE A 149 -6.36 -6.46 -25.64
N LEU A 150 -6.76 -7.04 -26.76
CA LEU A 150 -6.06 -8.16 -27.38
C LEU A 150 -4.93 -7.62 -28.27
N LEU A 151 -3.68 -8.01 -27.98
CA LEU A 151 -2.55 -7.66 -28.84
C LEU A 151 -2.52 -8.55 -30.09
N THR A 152 -2.58 -7.91 -31.26
CA THR A 152 -2.55 -8.50 -32.60
C THR A 152 -1.47 -7.80 -33.43
N SER A 153 -1.12 -8.36 -34.59
CA SER A 153 -0.21 -7.69 -35.53
C SER A 153 -0.72 -6.33 -35.99
N ALA A 154 -2.03 -6.09 -35.97
CA ALA A 154 -2.64 -4.85 -36.43
C ALA A 154 -2.51 -3.68 -35.43
N ASN A 155 -2.47 -3.97 -34.12
CA ASN A 155 -2.44 -2.94 -33.07
C ASN A 155 -1.16 -2.96 -32.21
N SER A 156 -0.32 -4.00 -32.30
CA SER A 156 0.88 -4.15 -31.47
C SER A 156 1.76 -2.90 -31.49
N LYS A 157 2.04 -2.35 -32.68
CA LYS A 157 2.89 -1.16 -32.81
C LYS A 157 2.30 0.06 -32.08
N THR A 158 0.99 0.27 -32.21
CA THR A 158 0.31 1.39 -31.56
C THR A 158 0.30 1.24 -30.04
N GLU A 159 0.05 0.03 -29.52
CA GLU A 159 0.06 -0.21 -28.07
C GLU A 159 1.49 -0.15 -27.49
N MET A 160 2.52 -0.57 -28.23
CA MET A 160 3.91 -0.39 -27.79
C MET A 160 4.33 1.08 -27.78
N GLN A 161 3.91 1.86 -28.78
CA GLN A 161 4.13 3.31 -28.76
C GLN A 161 3.44 3.96 -27.54
N ARG A 162 2.22 3.54 -27.22
CA ARG A 162 1.47 4.04 -26.07
C ARG A 162 2.14 3.66 -24.75
N ALA A 163 2.59 2.41 -24.62
CA ALA A 163 3.35 1.92 -23.47
C ALA A 163 4.65 2.70 -23.28
N PHE A 164 5.37 2.99 -24.37
CA PHE A 164 6.59 3.78 -24.35
C PHE A 164 6.35 5.21 -23.91
N LEU A 165 5.33 5.89 -24.47
CA LEU A 165 4.96 7.23 -24.06
C LEU A 165 4.56 7.29 -22.58
N PHE A 166 3.82 6.28 -22.09
CA PHE A 166 3.49 6.17 -20.68
C PHE A 166 4.75 6.04 -19.81
N LEU A 167 5.68 5.15 -20.17
CA LEU A 167 6.95 5.02 -19.47
C LEU A 167 7.78 6.32 -19.49
N GLN A 168 7.78 7.04 -20.62
CA GLN A 168 8.45 8.34 -20.73
C GLN A 168 7.83 9.39 -19.81
N ALA A 169 6.50 9.48 -19.75
CA ALA A 169 5.81 10.42 -18.87
C ALA A 169 6.19 10.18 -17.39
N LEU A 170 6.26 8.90 -16.96
CA LEU A 170 6.74 8.55 -15.62
C LEU A 170 8.19 8.99 -15.38
N LYS A 171 9.08 8.75 -16.34
CA LYS A 171 10.50 9.17 -16.28
C LYS A 171 10.64 10.69 -16.21
N GLU A 172 9.90 11.43 -17.04
CA GLU A 172 9.92 12.89 -17.09
C GLU A 172 9.41 13.53 -15.79
N LYS A 173 8.44 12.89 -15.14
CA LYS A 173 7.97 13.27 -13.79
C LYS A 173 8.94 12.89 -12.68
N GLY A 174 10.04 12.20 -13.00
CA GLY A 174 11.04 11.77 -12.03
C GLY A 174 10.53 10.68 -11.09
N VAL A 175 9.58 9.85 -11.53
CA VAL A 175 9.10 8.71 -10.74
C VAL A 175 10.22 7.67 -10.61
N PRO A 176 10.63 7.29 -9.39
CA PRO A 176 11.71 6.32 -9.19
C PRO A 176 11.18 4.89 -9.37
N LEU A 177 11.07 4.43 -10.61
CA LEU A 177 10.50 3.11 -10.91
C LEU A 177 11.41 1.96 -10.44
N HIS A 178 10.81 1.02 -9.71
CA HIS A 178 11.36 -0.32 -9.44
C HIS A 178 10.90 -1.33 -10.50
N HIS A 179 9.63 -1.21 -10.89
CA HIS A 179 8.98 -2.12 -11.82
C HIS A 179 7.93 -1.39 -12.65
N PHE A 180 7.78 -1.80 -13.90
CA PHE A 180 6.77 -1.31 -14.82
C PHE A 180 6.13 -2.48 -15.57
N GLY A 181 4.81 -2.62 -15.46
CA GLY A 181 4.07 -3.73 -16.03
C GLY A 181 2.78 -3.31 -16.74
N LEU A 182 2.53 -3.90 -17.91
CA LEU A 182 1.24 -3.84 -18.59
C LEU A 182 0.73 -5.25 -18.88
N SER A 183 -0.48 -5.54 -18.46
CA SER A 183 -1.13 -6.84 -18.68
C SER A 183 -2.27 -6.70 -19.67
N PHE A 184 -2.04 -7.10 -20.92
CA PHE A 184 -3.05 -7.22 -21.96
C PHE A 184 -3.81 -8.54 -21.83
N GLU A 185 -4.88 -8.73 -22.62
CA GLU A 185 -5.69 -9.95 -22.58
C GLU A 185 -4.87 -11.23 -22.80
N ASN A 186 -3.92 -11.19 -23.75
CA ASN A 186 -3.15 -12.35 -24.20
C ASN A 186 -1.64 -12.27 -23.94
N LYS A 187 -1.15 -11.13 -23.45
CA LYS A 187 0.28 -10.86 -23.27
C LYS A 187 0.55 -9.96 -22.09
N THR A 188 1.76 -10.03 -21.57
CA THR A 188 2.25 -9.12 -20.53
C THR A 188 3.57 -8.51 -20.94
N LEU A 189 3.71 -7.22 -20.69
CA LEU A 189 4.97 -6.49 -20.68
C LEU A 189 5.39 -6.34 -19.22
N GLN A 190 6.61 -6.74 -18.87
CA GLN A 190 7.16 -6.58 -17.52
C GLN A 190 8.60 -6.12 -17.64
N LEU A 191 8.92 -4.99 -17.01
CA LEU A 191 10.25 -4.41 -16.96
C LEU A 191 10.67 -4.27 -15.50
N HIS A 192 11.86 -4.76 -15.17
CA HIS A 192 12.49 -4.48 -13.89
C HIS A 192 13.36 -3.23 -13.98
N LYS A 193 13.80 -2.72 -12.83
CA LYS A 193 14.60 -1.50 -12.70
C LYS A 193 15.74 -1.38 -13.72
N ASP A 194 16.49 -2.45 -13.94
CA ASP A 194 17.63 -2.44 -14.87
C ASP A 194 17.15 -2.33 -16.32
N ASP A 195 16.12 -3.09 -16.70
CA ASP A 195 15.49 -3.03 -18.04
C ASP A 195 14.95 -1.63 -18.35
N ILE A 196 14.29 -1.00 -17.37
CA ILE A 196 13.68 0.33 -17.51
C ILE A 196 14.71 1.37 -17.96
N SER A 197 15.95 1.27 -17.47
CA SER A 197 17.02 2.21 -17.83
C SER A 197 17.51 2.05 -19.28
N GLU A 198 17.30 0.87 -19.87
CA GLU A 198 17.76 0.53 -21.22
C GLU A 198 16.72 0.85 -22.30
N ILE A 199 15.44 1.02 -21.94
CA ILE A 199 14.37 1.34 -22.91
C ILE A 199 14.51 2.78 -23.43
N ASN A 200 14.77 2.92 -24.74
CA ASN A 200 14.92 4.18 -25.46
C ASN A 200 13.90 4.36 -26.60
N SER A 201 13.16 3.31 -26.96
CA SER A 201 12.16 3.30 -28.03
C SER A 201 10.99 2.35 -27.73
N ALA A 202 9.93 2.43 -28.53
CA ALA A 202 8.80 1.50 -28.45
C ALA A 202 9.18 0.09 -28.92
N GLU A 203 10.11 -0.01 -29.87
CA GLU A 203 10.63 -1.28 -30.38
C GLU A 203 11.40 -2.06 -29.31
N ASP A 204 12.09 -1.38 -28.38
CA ASP A 204 12.79 -2.02 -27.27
C ASP A 204 11.81 -2.79 -26.34
N LEU A 205 10.57 -2.29 -26.21
CA LEU A 205 9.54 -2.93 -25.37
C LEU A 205 9.07 -4.27 -25.93
N GLU A 206 9.14 -4.48 -27.25
CA GLU A 206 8.65 -5.71 -27.88
C GLU A 206 9.42 -6.95 -27.41
N VAL A 207 10.69 -6.79 -27.04
CA VAL A 207 11.55 -7.86 -26.51
C VAL A 207 11.02 -8.40 -25.18
N TYR A 208 10.30 -7.57 -24.43
CA TYR A 208 9.78 -7.89 -23.10
C TYR A 208 8.34 -8.39 -23.12
N LEU A 209 7.68 -8.41 -24.29
CA LEU A 209 6.34 -8.98 -24.43
C LEU A 209 6.36 -10.50 -24.33
N LYS A 210 5.71 -11.04 -23.30
CA LYS A 210 5.55 -12.48 -23.06
C LYS A 210 4.08 -12.88 -23.22
N LEU A 211 3.85 -14.13 -23.64
CA LEU A 211 2.50 -14.70 -23.64
C LEU A 211 1.96 -14.77 -22.22
N TYR A 212 0.73 -14.32 -22.03
CA TYR A 212 0.05 -14.44 -20.76
C TYR A 212 -0.47 -15.88 -20.62
N ARG A 213 0.05 -16.62 -19.63
CA ARG A 213 -0.49 -17.93 -19.26
C ARG A 213 -1.35 -17.75 -18.02
N ARG A 214 -2.66 -17.94 -18.19
CA ARG A 214 -3.58 -18.17 -17.06
C ARG A 214 -3.33 -19.54 -16.44
#